data_AF-Q67YW5-F1
#
_entry.id   AF-Q67YW5-F1
#
_cell.length_a   1.000
_cell.length_b   1.000
_cell.length_c   1.000
_cell.angle_alpha   90.00
_cell.angle_beta   90.00
_cell.angle_gamma   90.00
#
_symmetry.space_group_name_H-M   'P 1'
#
loop_
_entity.id
_entity.type
_entity.pdbx_description
1 polymer ?
#
loop_
_entity_poly.entity_id
_entity_poly.type
_entity_poly.pdbx_seq_one_letter_code
_entity_poly.pdbx_strand_id
1 'polypeptide(L)'
;MFWNSPALITGLIGECYYVLYGPCFERIHPGWLLGFRVLGFCFLLANNIARFANRGWRIYYYYTQWTFTLIAIYFGMGSLLSIYGCLQYKKQGNTGLIADQVGIDAENGFRSPLIDGDNMVSFEKRKTSGSEALKSYVHLFQIIYQMGAGAAVLTDSIYWTVIFPFLSLQDYEMSFMTVNLHTSNLVLLLIDTFLNRLKFPLFRFSYFILWTGCFVLFQWILHMFISVGWPYPFLNLSLDMAPVWYLLVALLHLPSYGLFALIVKIKYKLIS
;
A
#
# COMPACT_ATOMS: atom_id res chain seq x y z
N MET A 1 -15.04 -40.05 -1.72
CA MET A 1 -15.30 -39.00 -2.73
C MET A 1 -16.34 -38.03 -2.16
N PHE A 2 -15.94 -37.15 -1.23
CA PHE A 2 -16.84 -36.15 -0.65
C PHE A 2 -16.00 -34.97 -0.15
N TRP A 3 -15.70 -34.01 -1.04
CA TRP A 3 -15.32 -32.63 -0.68
C TRP A 3 -15.57 -31.76 -1.91
N ASN A 4 -16.83 -31.40 -2.13
CA ASN A 4 -17.22 -30.30 -3.01
C ASN A 4 -18.40 -29.60 -2.34
N SER A 5 -18.10 -28.84 -1.28
CA SER A 5 -19.08 -27.95 -0.66
C SER A 5 -18.66 -26.50 -0.96
N PRO A 6 -19.41 -25.76 -1.80
CA PRO A 6 -19.14 -24.36 -2.15
C PRO A 6 -19.01 -23.42 -0.94
N ALA A 7 -19.53 -23.84 0.22
CA ALA A 7 -19.48 -23.11 1.49
C ALA A 7 -18.06 -22.96 2.08
N LEU A 8 -17.13 -23.88 1.79
CA LEU A 8 -15.75 -23.77 2.30
C LEU A 8 -14.93 -22.72 1.55
N ILE A 9 -15.18 -22.59 0.24
CA ILE A 9 -14.46 -21.65 -0.63
C ILE A 9 -14.93 -20.21 -0.36
N THR A 10 -16.22 -20.00 -0.10
CA THR A 10 -16.75 -18.70 0.34
C THR A 10 -16.26 -18.31 1.74
N GLY A 11 -16.03 -19.29 2.64
CA GLY A 11 -15.42 -19.05 3.96
C GLY A 11 -13.95 -18.59 3.88
N LEU A 12 -13.12 -19.26 3.07
CA LEU A 12 -11.71 -18.90 2.87
C LEU A 12 -11.52 -17.54 2.18
N ILE A 13 -12.43 -17.22 1.25
CA ILE A 13 -12.50 -15.89 0.62
C ILE A 13 -12.97 -14.87 1.68
N GLY A 14 -14.03 -15.14 2.44
CA GLY A 14 -14.52 -14.27 3.52
C GLY A 14 -13.47 -13.93 4.59
N GLU A 15 -12.64 -14.89 5.02
CA GLU A 15 -11.54 -14.66 5.97
C GLU A 15 -10.43 -13.78 5.39
N CYS A 16 -10.04 -14.03 4.13
CA CYS A 16 -9.04 -13.22 3.45
C CYS A 16 -9.53 -11.77 3.23
N TYR A 17 -10.85 -11.59 3.08
CA TYR A 17 -11.50 -10.29 2.92
C TYR A 17 -11.60 -9.57 4.27
N TYR A 18 -12.02 -10.23 5.35
CA TYR A 18 -12.07 -9.62 6.69
C TYR A 18 -10.70 -9.13 7.18
N VAL A 19 -9.62 -9.86 6.87
CA VAL A 19 -8.24 -9.48 7.20
C VAL A 19 -7.75 -8.26 6.41
N LEU A 20 -8.32 -7.98 5.24
CA LEU A 20 -7.88 -6.85 4.40
C LEU A 20 -8.68 -5.57 4.62
N TYR A 21 -9.98 -5.69 4.91
CA TYR A 21 -10.91 -4.57 5.05
C TYR A 21 -11.20 -4.18 6.51
N GLY A 22 -11.01 -5.10 7.45
CA GLY A 22 -11.28 -4.88 8.86
C GLY A 22 -10.15 -4.09 9.54
N PRO A 23 -10.48 -3.08 10.37
CA PRO A 23 -9.48 -2.46 11.22
C PRO A 23 -8.85 -3.49 12.15
N CYS A 24 -7.62 -3.21 12.60
CA CYS A 24 -6.88 -4.10 13.49
C CYS A 24 -7.66 -4.38 14.78
N PHE A 25 -8.34 -3.36 15.29
CA PHE A 25 -9.19 -3.45 16.46
C PHE A 25 -10.65 -3.69 16.05
N GLU A 26 -11.25 -4.76 16.58
CA GLU A 26 -12.66 -5.13 16.33
C GLU A 26 -13.66 -4.05 16.77
N ARG A 27 -13.21 -3.10 17.61
CA ARG A 27 -14.01 -1.96 18.09
C ARG A 27 -13.95 -0.72 17.20
N ILE A 28 -13.08 -0.66 16.19
CA ILE A 28 -13.00 0.49 15.30
C ILE A 28 -13.98 0.27 14.13
N HIS A 29 -14.87 1.22 13.89
CA HIS A 29 -15.76 1.16 12.75
C HIS A 29 -14.92 1.22 11.44
N PRO A 30 -15.18 0.39 10.42
CA PRO A 30 -14.40 0.37 9.17
C PRO A 30 -14.33 1.73 8.45
N GLY A 31 -15.28 2.62 8.74
CA GLY A 31 -15.27 4.02 8.29
C GLY A 31 -14.09 4.87 8.79
N TRP A 32 -13.49 4.58 9.96
CA TRP A 32 -12.32 5.32 10.47
C TRP A 32 -11.06 5.03 9.66
N LEU A 33 -10.81 3.75 9.33
CA LEU A 33 -9.70 3.36 8.46
C LEU A 33 -9.87 3.97 7.07
N LEU A 34 -11.09 3.96 6.54
CA LEU A 34 -11.41 4.63 5.29
C LEU A 34 -11.13 6.14 5.35
N GLY A 35 -11.63 6.83 6.38
CA GLY A 35 -11.43 8.27 6.57
C GLY A 35 -9.95 8.62 6.65
N PHE A 36 -9.17 7.88 7.44
CA PHE A 36 -7.72 8.05 7.53
C PHE A 36 -7.04 7.89 6.16
N ARG A 37 -7.40 6.85 5.40
CA ARG A 37 -6.80 6.59 4.08
C ARG A 37 -7.11 7.67 3.07
N VAL A 38 -8.35 8.16 3.04
CA VAL A 38 -8.77 9.25 2.16
C VAL A 38 -8.05 10.55 2.51
N LEU A 39 -7.99 10.91 3.80
CA LEU A 39 -7.28 12.11 4.25
C LEU A 39 -5.78 12.02 3.96
N GLY A 40 -5.15 10.87 4.22
CA GLY A 40 -3.76 10.60 3.89
C GLY A 40 -3.50 10.70 2.38
N PHE A 41 -4.38 10.13 1.55
CA PHE A 41 -4.31 10.25 0.10
C PHE A 41 -4.38 11.71 -0.37
N CYS A 42 -5.38 12.47 0.10
CA CYS A 42 -5.54 13.87 -0.25
C CYS A 42 -4.32 14.70 0.14
N PHE A 43 -3.79 14.49 1.36
CA PHE A 43 -2.59 15.17 1.84
C PHE A 43 -1.38 14.86 0.96
N LEU A 44 -1.10 13.57 0.70
CA LEU A 44 0.05 13.16 -0.12
C LEU A 44 -0.08 13.64 -1.57
N LEU A 45 -1.29 13.56 -2.14
CA LEU A 45 -1.56 14.01 -3.50
C LEU A 45 -1.37 15.52 -3.63
N ALA A 46 -1.94 16.30 -2.71
CA ALA A 46 -1.78 17.76 -2.69
C ALA A 46 -0.30 18.16 -2.61
N ASN A 47 0.50 17.49 -1.76
CA ASN A 47 1.93 17.73 -1.66
C ASN A 47 2.68 17.35 -2.96
N ASN A 48 2.33 16.22 -3.59
CA ASN A 48 2.92 15.85 -4.90
C ASN A 48 2.62 16.91 -5.96
N ILE A 49 1.36 17.36 -6.06
CA ILE A 49 0.94 18.39 -7.02
C ILE A 49 1.63 19.71 -6.74
N ALA A 50 1.64 20.19 -5.49
CA ALA A 50 2.28 21.45 -5.13
C ALA A 50 3.78 21.45 -5.45
N ARG A 51 4.47 20.35 -5.18
CA ARG A 51 5.90 20.23 -5.50
C ARG A 51 6.16 20.15 -7.00
N PHE A 52 5.33 19.41 -7.73
CA PHE A 52 5.41 19.35 -9.18
C PHE A 52 5.15 20.71 -9.82
N ALA A 53 4.16 21.47 -9.33
CA ALA A 53 3.87 22.82 -9.80
C ALA A 53 5.01 23.80 -9.51
N ASN A 54 5.62 23.73 -8.31
CA ASN A 54 6.65 24.67 -7.88
C ASN A 54 8.05 24.38 -8.45
N ARG A 55 8.40 23.09 -8.66
CA ARG A 55 9.77 22.67 -9.03
C ARG A 55 9.84 21.92 -10.36
N GLY A 56 8.69 21.71 -11.00
CA GLY A 56 8.57 20.96 -12.25
C GLY A 56 8.89 19.47 -12.10
N TRP A 57 9.01 18.81 -13.24
CA TRP A 57 9.24 17.36 -13.32
C TRP A 57 10.60 16.90 -12.75
N ARG A 58 11.58 17.81 -12.62
CA ARG A 58 12.94 17.53 -12.12
C ARG A 58 12.98 16.97 -10.70
N ILE A 59 11.90 17.13 -9.92
CA ILE A 59 11.79 16.51 -8.58
C ILE A 59 11.87 14.98 -8.64
N TYR A 60 11.45 14.36 -9.75
CA TYR A 60 11.52 12.92 -9.96
C TYR A 60 12.94 12.41 -10.26
N TYR A 61 13.95 13.28 -10.24
CA TYR A 61 15.35 12.86 -10.19
C TYR A 61 15.74 12.23 -8.85
N TYR A 62 14.97 12.47 -7.80
CA TYR A 62 15.28 11.98 -6.47
C TYR A 62 14.42 10.78 -6.10
N TYR A 63 15.04 9.74 -5.53
CA TYR A 63 14.36 8.52 -5.10
C TYR A 63 13.32 8.78 -4.01
N THR A 64 13.53 9.80 -3.17
CA THR A 64 12.55 10.21 -2.16
C THR A 64 11.23 10.68 -2.79
N GLN A 65 11.28 11.35 -3.95
CA GLN A 65 10.07 11.75 -4.66
C GLN A 65 9.32 10.53 -5.19
N TRP A 66 10.03 9.56 -5.76
CA TRP A 66 9.45 8.29 -6.19
C TRP A 66 8.75 7.56 -5.04
N THR A 67 9.39 7.54 -3.86
CA THR A 67 8.84 6.94 -2.64
C THR A 67 7.58 7.66 -2.18
N PHE A 68 7.58 8.99 -2.15
CA PHE A 68 6.42 9.80 -1.76
C PHE A 68 5.23 9.61 -2.72
N THR A 69 5.48 9.51 -4.02
CA THR A 69 4.45 9.20 -5.02
C THR A 69 3.94 7.75 -4.88
N LEU A 70 4.82 6.78 -4.64
CA LEU A 70 4.43 5.38 -4.39
C LEU A 70 3.49 5.26 -3.18
N ILE A 71 3.77 6.00 -2.11
CA ILE A 71 2.93 6.02 -0.89
C ILE A 71 1.60 6.74 -1.16
N ALA A 72 1.58 7.79 -1.98
CA ALA A 72 0.32 8.37 -2.43
C ALA A 72 -0.54 7.34 -3.20
N ILE A 73 0.07 6.57 -4.11
CA ILE A 73 -0.62 5.48 -4.85
C ILE A 73 -1.13 4.41 -3.87
N TYR A 74 -0.32 4.01 -2.88
CA TYR A 74 -0.74 3.10 -1.82
C TYR A 74 -2.01 3.57 -1.12
N PHE A 75 -2.03 4.83 -0.66
CA PHE A 75 -3.18 5.40 0.03
C PHE A 75 -4.41 5.54 -0.88
N GLY A 76 -4.22 5.85 -2.17
CA GLY A 76 -5.29 5.88 -3.15
C GLY A 76 -5.93 4.50 -3.37
N MET A 77 -5.10 3.48 -3.60
CA MET A 77 -5.57 2.09 -3.73
C MET A 77 -6.21 1.58 -2.44
N GLY A 78 -5.62 1.88 -1.29
CA GLY A 78 -6.15 1.54 0.03
C GLY A 78 -7.52 2.17 0.27
N SER A 79 -7.74 3.40 -0.18
CA SER A 79 -9.04 4.08 -0.13
C SER A 79 -10.08 3.36 -0.99
N LEU A 80 -9.74 3.02 -2.23
CA LEU A 80 -10.64 2.28 -3.13
C LEU A 80 -11.02 0.91 -2.55
N LEU A 81 -10.05 0.17 -2.01
CA LEU A 81 -10.28 -1.10 -1.34
C LEU A 81 -11.15 -0.93 -0.09
N SER A 82 -10.90 0.08 0.74
CA SER A 82 -11.72 0.36 1.93
C SER A 82 -13.16 0.74 1.57
N ILE A 83 -13.39 1.52 0.50
CA ILE A 83 -14.73 1.83 -0.02
C ILE A 83 -15.44 0.55 -0.44
N TYR A 84 -14.76 -0.28 -1.24
CA TYR A 84 -15.30 -1.55 -1.70
C TYR A 84 -15.69 -2.47 -0.53
N GLY A 85 -14.84 -2.58 0.49
CA GLY A 85 -15.14 -3.32 1.73
C GLY A 85 -16.36 -2.77 2.47
N CYS A 86 -16.49 -1.45 2.59
CA CYS A 86 -17.66 -0.81 3.22
C CYS A 86 -18.96 -1.07 2.44
N LEU A 87 -18.91 -1.06 1.10
CA LEU A 87 -20.07 -1.37 0.24
C LEU A 87 -20.51 -2.83 0.40
N GLN A 88 -19.56 -3.77 0.48
CA GLN A 88 -19.87 -5.17 0.74
C GLN A 88 -20.50 -5.38 2.12
N TYR A 89 -19.96 -4.74 3.17
CA TYR A 89 -20.51 -4.82 4.52
C TYR A 89 -21.96 -4.34 4.57
N LYS A 90 -22.27 -3.19 3.95
CA LYS A 90 -23.65 -2.68 3.85
C LYS A 90 -24.57 -3.63 3.09
N LYS A 91 -24.09 -4.24 2.00
CA LYS A 91 -24.87 -5.21 1.21
C LYS A 91 -25.21 -6.46 2.03
N GLN A 92 -24.29 -6.94 2.86
CA GLN A 92 -24.52 -8.10 3.73
C GLN A 92 -25.49 -7.77 4.86
N GLY A 93 -25.38 -6.58 5.47
CA GLY A 93 -26.34 -6.08 6.46
C GLY A 93 -27.76 -5.94 5.91
N ASN A 94 -27.93 -5.37 4.71
CA ASN A 94 -29.25 -5.28 4.06
C ASN A 94 -29.82 -6.65 3.66
N THR A 95 -28.98 -7.61 3.27
CA THR A 95 -29.44 -8.97 2.94
C THR A 95 -29.89 -9.73 4.19
N GLY A 96 -29.19 -9.52 5.32
CA GLY A 96 -29.61 -10.04 6.63
C GLY A 96 -30.93 -9.45 7.11
N LEU A 97 -31.10 -8.12 6.98
CA LEU A 97 -32.36 -7.44 7.32
C LEU A 97 -33.54 -7.88 6.43
N ILE A 98 -33.32 -8.09 5.13
CA ILE A 98 -34.35 -8.62 4.23
C ILE A 98 -34.67 -10.08 4.56
N ALA A 99 -33.68 -10.91 4.93
CA ALA A 99 -33.93 -12.29 5.35
C ALA A 99 -34.71 -12.36 6.68
N ASP A 100 -34.46 -11.43 7.59
CA ASP A 100 -35.20 -11.30 8.86
C ASP A 100 -36.64 -10.82 8.63
N GLN A 101 -36.85 -9.89 7.68
CA GLN A 101 -38.20 -9.45 7.27
C GLN A 101 -38.97 -10.54 6.51
N VAL A 102 -38.31 -11.28 5.61
CA VAL A 102 -38.93 -12.41 4.90
C VAL A 102 -39.21 -13.59 5.83
N GLY A 103 -38.42 -13.76 6.90
CA GLY A 103 -38.71 -14.73 7.97
C GLY A 103 -39.96 -14.40 8.79
N ILE A 104 -40.32 -13.11 8.87
CA ILE A 104 -41.56 -12.63 9.50
C ILE A 104 -42.75 -12.75 8.52
N ASP A 105 -42.53 -12.55 7.22
CA ASP A 105 -43.57 -12.66 6.19
C ASP A 105 -43.83 -14.11 5.70
N ALA A 106 -42.98 -15.08 6.07
CA ALA A 106 -43.13 -16.49 5.72
C ALA A 106 -44.34 -17.18 6.36
N GLU A 107 -45.06 -16.50 7.26
CA GLU A 107 -46.35 -16.99 7.78
C GLU A 107 -47.52 -16.74 6.82
N ASN A 108 -47.33 -15.94 5.75
CA ASN A 108 -48.36 -15.68 4.73
C ASN A 108 -47.91 -16.18 3.36
N GLY A 109 -48.37 -17.38 3.00
CA GLY A 109 -47.98 -18.07 1.77
C GLY A 109 -48.41 -17.36 0.48
N PHE A 110 -47.45 -17.04 -0.40
CA PHE A 110 -47.70 -16.92 -1.84
C PHE A 110 -46.41 -17.11 -2.67
N ARG A 111 -46.58 -17.65 -3.89
CA ARG A 111 -45.59 -18.41 -4.70
C ARG A 111 -44.27 -17.70 -5.08
N SER A 112 -43.24 -18.53 -5.20
CA SER A 112 -41.96 -18.29 -5.91
C SER A 112 -42.14 -18.01 -7.41
N PRO A 113 -41.36 -17.09 -8.01
CA PRO A 113 -41.03 -17.12 -9.43
C PRO A 113 -39.65 -17.75 -9.66
N LEU A 114 -39.58 -18.67 -10.62
CA LEU A 114 -38.38 -19.36 -11.08
C LEU A 114 -37.34 -18.35 -11.61
N ILE A 115 -36.13 -18.35 -11.05
CA ILE A 115 -34.99 -17.60 -11.60
C ILE A 115 -34.40 -18.42 -12.74
N ASP A 116 -34.45 -17.84 -13.94
CA ASP A 116 -33.93 -18.34 -15.21
C ASP A 116 -32.42 -18.69 -15.14
N GLY A 117 -32.06 -19.86 -15.66
CA GLY A 117 -30.72 -20.47 -15.51
C GLY A 117 -29.59 -19.70 -16.20
N ASP A 118 -29.87 -18.98 -17.28
CA ASP A 118 -28.88 -18.16 -18.01
C ASP A 118 -28.42 -16.93 -17.22
N ASN A 119 -29.30 -16.38 -16.37
CA ASN A 119 -28.95 -15.28 -15.46
C ASN A 119 -28.06 -15.77 -14.31
N MET A 120 -28.18 -17.03 -13.89
CA MET A 120 -27.34 -17.60 -12.84
C MET A 120 -25.90 -17.86 -13.35
N VAL A 121 -25.76 -18.41 -14.55
CA VAL A 121 -24.45 -18.66 -15.18
C VAL A 121 -23.70 -17.35 -15.50
N SER A 122 -24.40 -16.33 -16.00
CA SER A 122 -23.79 -15.01 -16.24
C SER A 122 -23.43 -14.29 -14.93
N PHE A 123 -24.23 -14.44 -13.88
CA PHE A 123 -23.93 -13.90 -12.55
C PHE A 123 -22.75 -14.62 -11.88
N GLU A 124 -22.64 -15.94 -12.01
CA GLU A 124 -21.49 -16.72 -11.53
C GLU A 124 -20.21 -16.39 -12.30
N LYS A 125 -20.27 -16.24 -13.63
CA LYS A 125 -19.12 -15.84 -14.46
C LYS A 125 -18.64 -14.42 -14.15
N ARG A 126 -19.57 -13.51 -13.82
CA ARG A 126 -19.27 -12.13 -13.39
C ARG A 126 -18.73 -12.07 -11.96
N LYS A 127 -19.18 -12.94 -11.06
CA LYS A 127 -18.62 -13.12 -9.71
C LYS A 127 -17.22 -13.73 -9.74
N THR A 128 -16.97 -14.74 -10.57
CA THR A 128 -15.63 -15.36 -10.72
C THR A 128 -14.63 -14.40 -11.36
N SER A 129 -15.00 -13.74 -12.46
CA SER A 129 -14.15 -12.71 -13.09
C SER A 129 -13.89 -11.50 -12.16
N GLY A 130 -14.92 -11.03 -11.45
CA GLY A 130 -14.77 -9.97 -10.45
C GLY A 130 -13.92 -10.37 -9.24
N SER A 131 -13.95 -11.66 -8.85
CA SER A 131 -13.13 -12.21 -7.76
C SER A 131 -11.64 -12.28 -8.15
N GLU A 132 -11.31 -12.71 -9.36
CA GLU A 132 -9.91 -12.78 -9.82
C GLU A 132 -9.29 -11.40 -10.01
N ALA A 133 -10.02 -10.45 -10.61
CA ALA A 133 -9.57 -9.07 -10.71
C ALA A 133 -9.31 -8.47 -9.31
N LEU A 134 -10.23 -8.66 -8.38
CA LEU A 134 -10.07 -8.17 -7.01
C LEU A 134 -8.88 -8.80 -6.29
N LYS A 135 -8.66 -10.12 -6.41
CA LYS A 135 -7.46 -10.80 -5.87
C LYS A 135 -6.18 -10.17 -6.41
N SER A 136 -6.13 -9.84 -7.70
CA SER A 136 -5.00 -9.15 -8.33
C SER A 136 -4.78 -7.75 -7.73
N TYR A 137 -5.84 -6.96 -7.57
CA TYR A 137 -5.77 -5.64 -6.93
C TYR A 137 -5.25 -5.72 -5.48
N VAL A 138 -5.72 -6.70 -4.71
CA VAL A 138 -5.27 -6.94 -3.34
C VAL A 138 -3.80 -7.34 -3.31
N HIS A 139 -3.37 -8.20 -4.23
CA HIS A 139 -1.97 -8.60 -4.35
C HIS A 139 -1.07 -7.40 -4.68
N LEU A 140 -1.47 -6.60 -5.67
CA LEU A 140 -0.77 -5.37 -6.06
C LEU A 140 -0.69 -4.38 -4.89
N PHE A 141 -1.78 -4.19 -4.15
CA PHE A 141 -1.81 -3.34 -2.96
C PHE A 141 -0.80 -3.79 -1.90
N GLN A 142 -0.68 -5.09 -1.66
CA GLN A 142 0.32 -5.63 -0.72
C GLN A 142 1.76 -5.47 -1.23
N ILE A 143 1.98 -5.58 -2.54
CA ILE A 143 3.30 -5.36 -3.15
C ILE A 143 3.71 -3.89 -2.93
N ILE A 144 2.83 -2.95 -3.28
CA ILE A 144 3.08 -1.51 -3.12
C ILE A 144 3.31 -1.15 -1.65
N TYR A 145 2.52 -1.73 -0.74
CA TYR A 145 2.71 -1.55 0.71
C TYR A 145 4.14 -1.90 1.16
N GLN A 146 4.66 -3.04 0.70
CA GLN A 146 5.97 -3.53 1.13
C GLN A 146 7.12 -2.81 0.45
N MET A 147 6.97 -2.47 -0.84
CA MET A 147 7.89 -1.60 -1.55
C MET A 147 7.96 -0.23 -0.87
N GLY A 148 6.80 0.38 -0.61
CA GLY A 148 6.67 1.69 0.03
C GLY A 148 7.22 1.72 1.45
N ALA A 149 6.96 0.69 2.24
CA ALA A 149 7.51 0.56 3.60
C ALA A 149 9.03 0.48 3.61
N GLY A 150 9.63 -0.40 2.78
CA GLY A 150 11.07 -0.50 2.66
C GLY A 150 11.71 0.80 2.17
N ALA A 151 11.11 1.41 1.13
CA ALA A 151 11.60 2.66 0.56
C ALA A 151 11.49 3.83 1.53
N ALA A 152 10.37 3.97 2.27
CA ALA A 152 10.19 5.00 3.28
C ALA A 152 11.23 4.89 4.40
N VAL A 153 11.42 3.69 4.97
CA VAL A 153 12.44 3.51 6.01
C VAL A 153 13.82 3.84 5.46
N LEU A 154 14.15 3.40 4.25
CA LEU A 154 15.45 3.70 3.63
C LEU A 154 15.67 5.20 3.45
N THR A 155 14.73 5.90 2.80
CA THR A 155 14.89 7.33 2.48
C THR A 155 14.86 8.20 3.74
N ASP A 156 13.98 7.89 4.67
CA ASP A 156 13.77 8.71 5.86
C ASP A 156 14.92 8.47 6.85
N SER A 157 15.38 7.21 7.02
CA SER A 157 16.53 6.91 7.88
C SER A 157 17.81 7.55 7.36
N ILE A 158 18.12 7.43 6.06
CA ILE A 158 19.32 8.07 5.48
C ILE A 158 19.24 9.58 5.65
N TYR A 159 18.06 10.17 5.42
CA TYR A 159 17.90 11.60 5.58
C TYR A 159 18.16 12.06 7.01
N TRP A 160 17.49 11.45 7.99
CA TRP A 160 17.57 11.89 9.39
C TRP A 160 18.88 11.52 10.08
N THR A 161 19.48 10.38 9.73
CA THR A 161 20.69 9.88 10.43
C THR A 161 21.99 10.30 9.75
N VAL A 162 21.97 10.53 8.44
CA VAL A 162 23.18 10.89 7.67
C VAL A 162 23.07 12.32 7.18
N ILE A 163 22.09 12.65 6.34
CA ILE A 163 22.05 13.94 5.62
C ILE A 163 21.80 15.13 6.56
N PHE A 164 20.78 15.01 7.42
CA PHE A 164 20.33 16.09 8.29
C PHE A 164 21.43 16.59 9.24
N PRO A 165 22.21 15.73 9.92
CA PRO A 165 23.36 16.18 10.72
C PRO A 165 24.35 17.03 9.92
N PHE A 166 24.71 16.63 8.69
CA PHE A 166 25.63 17.43 7.87
C PHE A 166 25.03 18.77 7.45
N LEU A 167 23.74 18.82 7.11
CA LEU A 167 23.05 20.07 6.78
C LEU A 167 22.96 21.01 7.98
N SER A 168 22.69 20.46 9.17
CA SER A 168 22.61 21.22 10.42
C SER A 168 23.97 21.79 10.83
N LEU A 169 25.07 21.10 10.53
CA LEU A 169 26.42 21.63 10.76
C LEU A 169 26.80 22.78 9.82
N GLN A 170 26.11 22.90 8.69
CA GLN A 170 26.33 23.94 7.68
C GLN A 170 25.31 25.09 7.78
N ASP A 171 24.53 25.16 8.87
CA ASP A 171 23.47 26.15 9.09
C ASP A 171 22.46 26.24 7.91
N TYR A 172 22.23 25.12 7.24
CA TYR A 172 21.31 25.08 6.10
C TYR A 172 19.85 25.18 6.58
N GLU A 173 19.13 26.21 6.12
CA GLU A 173 17.71 26.37 6.45
C GLU A 173 16.83 25.28 5.82
N MET A 174 16.15 24.54 6.69
CA MET A 174 15.34 23.39 6.31
C MET A 174 13.95 23.83 5.86
N SER A 175 13.63 23.61 4.58
CA SER A 175 12.28 23.90 4.09
C SER A 175 11.26 22.91 4.68
N PHE A 176 10.11 23.42 5.11
CA PHE A 176 9.00 22.59 5.62
C PHE A 176 8.63 21.45 4.66
N MET A 177 8.65 21.72 3.35
CA MET A 177 8.36 20.71 2.32
C MET A 177 9.39 19.57 2.28
N THR A 178 10.65 19.87 2.60
CA THR A 178 11.70 18.84 2.69
C THR A 178 11.47 17.98 3.94
N VAL A 179 11.22 18.60 5.10
CA VAL A 179 10.95 17.87 6.35
C VAL A 179 9.71 16.97 6.19
N ASN A 180 8.64 17.51 5.60
CA ASN A 180 7.41 16.76 5.32
C ASN A 180 7.69 15.52 4.46
N LEU A 181 8.44 15.67 3.36
CA LEU A 181 8.80 14.58 2.46
C LEU A 181 9.50 13.42 3.18
N HIS A 182 10.37 13.74 4.14
CA HIS A 182 11.20 12.77 4.86
C HIS A 182 10.62 12.32 6.20
N THR A 183 9.39 12.72 6.54
CA THR A 183 8.73 12.34 7.81
C THR A 183 7.35 11.75 7.57
N SER A 184 6.54 12.40 6.76
CA SER A 184 5.12 12.04 6.60
C SER A 184 4.96 10.67 5.94
N ASN A 185 5.88 10.26 5.08
CA ASN A 185 5.88 8.95 4.43
C ASN A 185 5.85 7.81 5.45
N LEU A 186 6.86 7.76 6.31
CA LEU A 186 6.98 6.73 7.34
C LEU A 186 5.86 6.85 8.39
N VAL A 187 5.54 8.07 8.84
CA VAL A 187 4.49 8.27 9.86
C VAL A 187 3.12 7.82 9.36
N LEU A 188 2.70 8.23 8.16
CA LEU A 188 1.40 7.84 7.60
C LEU A 188 1.33 6.33 7.35
N LEU A 189 2.39 5.73 6.81
CA LEU A 189 2.46 4.28 6.61
C LEU A 189 2.39 3.51 7.93
N LEU A 190 3.09 3.97 8.97
CA LEU A 190 3.05 3.34 10.30
C LEU A 190 1.64 3.42 10.88
N ILE A 191 0.99 4.58 10.84
CA ILE A 191 -0.38 4.72 11.33
C ILE A 191 -1.33 3.80 10.56
N ASP A 192 -1.28 3.77 9.22
CA ASP A 192 -2.11 2.83 8.44
C ASP A 192 -1.84 1.38 8.84
N THR A 193 -0.56 1.04 9.02
CA THR A 193 -0.10 -0.28 9.45
C THR A 193 -0.69 -0.65 10.80
N PHE A 194 -0.73 0.26 11.77
CA PHE A 194 -1.35 0.00 13.08
C PHE A 194 -2.86 -0.15 12.97
N LEU A 195 -3.51 0.61 12.09
CA LEU A 195 -4.96 0.57 11.89
C LEU A 195 -5.44 -0.63 11.05
N ASN A 196 -4.61 -1.21 10.20
CA ASN A 196 -4.98 -2.32 9.30
C ASN A 196 -4.46 -3.69 9.81
N ARG A 197 -4.81 -4.81 9.17
CA ARG A 197 -4.28 -6.16 9.50
C ARG A 197 -3.38 -6.74 8.40
N LEU A 198 -2.70 -5.89 7.63
CA LEU A 198 -1.80 -6.34 6.56
C LEU A 198 -0.59 -7.07 7.12
N LYS A 199 -0.35 -8.27 6.59
CA LYS A 199 0.86 -9.06 6.88
C LYS A 199 2.06 -8.48 6.14
N PHE A 200 3.24 -8.59 6.76
CA PHE A 200 4.51 -8.16 6.19
C PHE A 200 5.48 -9.35 6.05
N PRO A 201 5.26 -10.26 5.08
CA PRO A 201 6.14 -11.40 4.83
C PRO A 201 7.53 -10.98 4.34
N LEU A 202 8.57 -11.61 4.86
CA LEU A 202 9.97 -11.27 4.54
C LEU A 202 10.38 -11.56 3.09
N PHE A 203 9.84 -12.62 2.46
CA PHE A 203 10.24 -13.02 1.11
C PHE A 203 9.93 -11.97 0.03
N ARG A 204 9.03 -11.03 0.32
CA ARG A 204 8.63 -9.96 -0.61
C ARG A 204 9.57 -8.76 -0.61
N PHE A 205 10.67 -8.87 0.13
CA PHE A 205 11.84 -7.99 0.02
C PHE A 205 12.32 -7.79 -1.42
N SER A 206 12.16 -8.80 -2.28
CA SER A 206 12.53 -8.72 -3.70
C SER A 206 11.86 -7.56 -4.44
N TYR A 207 10.60 -7.24 -4.15
CA TYR A 207 9.91 -6.11 -4.80
C TYR A 207 10.52 -4.76 -4.42
N PHE A 208 11.00 -4.62 -3.18
CA PHE A 208 11.71 -3.41 -2.76
C PHE A 208 13.04 -3.26 -3.49
N ILE A 209 13.80 -4.35 -3.67
CA ILE A 209 15.02 -4.35 -4.50
C ILE A 209 14.68 -4.00 -5.95
N LEU A 210 13.63 -4.59 -6.52
CA LEU A 210 13.18 -4.29 -7.89
C LEU A 210 12.80 -2.82 -8.03
N TRP A 211 12.13 -2.23 -7.04
CA TRP A 211 11.77 -0.80 -7.05
C TRP A 211 13.01 0.10 -7.15
N THR A 212 14.03 -0.17 -6.33
CA THR A 212 15.31 0.56 -6.40
C THR A 212 16.00 0.31 -7.75
N GLY A 213 15.95 -0.93 -8.26
CA GLY A 213 16.47 -1.27 -9.59
C GLY A 213 15.78 -0.50 -10.71
N CYS A 214 14.45 -0.38 -10.69
CA CYS A 214 13.69 0.44 -11.63
C CYS A 214 14.10 1.91 -11.57
N PHE A 215 14.35 2.44 -10.38
CA PHE A 215 14.86 3.81 -10.22
C PHE A 215 16.26 3.98 -10.84
N VAL A 216 17.17 3.03 -10.59
CA VAL A 216 18.51 3.05 -11.20
C VAL A 216 18.40 3.01 -12.73
N LEU A 217 17.61 2.10 -13.28
CA LEU A 217 17.38 2.02 -14.73
C LEU A 217 16.82 3.32 -15.30
N PHE A 218 15.84 3.92 -14.63
CA PHE A 218 15.30 5.23 -15.00
C PHE A 218 16.39 6.32 -15.04
N GLN A 219 17.24 6.40 -14.02
CA GLN A 219 18.33 7.39 -13.96
C GLN A 219 19.32 7.22 -15.10
N TRP A 220 19.66 5.98 -15.42
CA TRP A 220 20.56 5.65 -16.51
C TRP A 220 19.98 6.04 -17.86
N ILE A 221 18.73 5.66 -18.11
CA ILE A 221 17.99 6.05 -19.32
C ILE A 221 17.95 7.58 -19.42
N LEU A 222 17.59 8.26 -18.34
CA LEU A 222 17.52 9.72 -18.31
C LEU A 222 18.88 10.37 -18.62
N HIS A 223 19.96 9.90 -18.00
CA HIS A 223 21.32 10.42 -18.22
C HIS A 223 21.78 10.26 -19.67
N MET A 224 21.34 9.18 -20.35
CA MET A 224 21.61 8.98 -21.77
C MET A 224 20.92 10.01 -22.68
N PHE A 225 19.70 10.46 -22.33
CA PHE A 225 18.93 11.41 -23.13
C PHE A 225 19.14 12.87 -22.75
N ILE A 226 19.44 13.13 -21.48
CA ILE A 226 19.57 14.46 -20.91
C ILE A 226 20.86 14.44 -20.09
N SER A 227 21.87 15.17 -20.57
CA SER A 227 23.17 15.25 -19.89
C SER A 227 23.03 16.01 -18.56
N VAL A 228 22.67 15.27 -17.51
CA VAL A 228 22.54 15.75 -16.13
C VAL A 228 23.55 15.05 -15.25
N GLY A 229 24.11 15.76 -14.27
CA GLY A 229 24.94 15.13 -13.25
C GLY A 229 24.19 14.07 -12.45
N TRP A 230 24.92 13.07 -11.94
CA TRP A 230 24.34 12.02 -11.13
C TRP A 230 23.78 12.59 -9.82
N PRO A 231 22.51 12.32 -9.46
CA PRO A 231 21.95 12.79 -8.20
C PRO A 231 22.51 12.04 -6.99
N TYR A 232 23.13 10.87 -7.21
CA TYR A 232 23.70 10.04 -6.16
C TYR A 232 25.05 9.44 -6.58
N PRO A 233 26.02 9.32 -5.66
CA PRO A 233 27.33 8.73 -5.94
C PRO A 233 27.26 7.30 -6.48
N PHE A 234 26.32 6.49 -5.98
CA PHE A 234 26.15 5.09 -6.39
C PHE A 234 25.69 4.91 -7.84
N LEU A 235 25.27 5.98 -8.53
CA LEU A 235 24.94 5.91 -9.95
C LEU A 235 26.17 6.14 -10.85
N ASN A 236 27.25 6.69 -10.29
CA ASN A 236 28.42 7.06 -11.07
C ASN A 236 29.44 5.91 -11.13
N LEU A 237 29.50 5.20 -12.27
CA LEU A 237 30.47 4.12 -12.47
C LEU A 237 31.91 4.59 -12.72
N SER A 238 32.14 5.90 -12.94
CA SER A 238 33.51 6.40 -13.11
C SER A 238 34.27 6.54 -11.80
N LEU A 239 33.59 6.40 -10.66
CA LEU A 239 34.24 6.40 -9.34
C LEU A 239 34.91 5.05 -9.10
N ASP A 240 36.17 5.05 -8.67
CA ASP A 240 36.90 3.82 -8.26
C ASP A 240 36.13 3.03 -7.18
N MET A 241 35.42 3.76 -6.32
CA MET A 241 34.61 3.20 -5.23
C MET A 241 33.18 2.81 -5.65
N ALA A 242 32.85 2.80 -6.94
CA ALA A 242 31.51 2.43 -7.42
C ALA A 242 31.03 1.07 -6.88
N PRO A 243 31.82 -0.02 -6.89
CA PRO A 243 31.39 -1.31 -6.33
C PRO A 243 30.98 -1.22 -4.85
N VAL A 244 31.70 -0.41 -4.07
CA VAL A 244 31.43 -0.19 -2.64
C VAL A 244 30.11 0.57 -2.46
N TRP A 245 29.83 1.56 -3.30
CA TRP A 245 28.55 2.27 -3.27
C TRP A 245 27.35 1.35 -3.59
N TYR A 246 27.47 0.49 -4.60
CA TYR A 246 26.43 -0.49 -4.91
C TYR A 246 26.23 -1.49 -3.76
N LEU A 247 27.32 -1.99 -3.19
CA LEU A 247 27.27 -2.89 -2.03
C LEU A 247 26.62 -2.21 -0.83
N LEU A 248 27.00 -0.96 -0.52
CA LEU A 248 26.42 -0.18 0.57
C LEU A 248 24.92 -0.02 0.38
N VAL A 249 24.47 0.39 -0.82
CA VAL A 249 23.05 0.53 -1.12
C VAL A 249 22.34 -0.81 -0.97
N ALA A 250 22.87 -1.91 -1.51
CA ALA A 250 22.29 -3.24 -1.37
C ALA A 250 22.16 -3.66 0.10
N LEU A 251 23.20 -3.43 0.91
CA LEU A 251 23.20 -3.73 2.34
C LEU A 251 22.17 -2.89 3.09
N LEU A 252 21.98 -1.60 2.75
CA LEU A 252 21.01 -0.71 3.42
C LEU A 252 19.55 -1.14 3.21
N HIS A 253 19.23 -1.94 2.19
CA HIS A 253 17.89 -2.46 2.01
C HIS A 253 17.51 -3.44 3.14
N LEU A 254 18.46 -4.26 3.60
CA LEU A 254 18.23 -5.27 4.64
C LEU A 254 17.75 -4.67 5.97
N PRO A 255 18.46 -3.72 6.61
CA PRO A 255 17.99 -3.10 7.84
C PRO A 255 16.73 -2.27 7.61
N SER A 256 16.57 -1.63 6.43
CA SER A 256 15.37 -0.83 6.15
C SER A 256 14.10 -1.67 6.12
N TYR A 257 14.13 -2.78 5.37
CA TYR A 257 12.99 -3.71 5.30
C TYR A 257 12.82 -4.50 6.60
N GLY A 258 13.94 -4.91 7.22
CA GLY A 258 13.96 -5.65 8.47
C GLY A 258 13.38 -4.85 9.64
N LEU A 259 13.68 -3.55 9.75
CA LEU A 259 13.14 -2.68 10.78
C LEU A 259 11.61 -2.57 10.67
N PHE A 260 11.08 -2.35 9.46
CA PHE A 260 9.64 -2.28 9.28
C PHE A 260 8.96 -3.63 9.57
N ALA A 261 9.55 -4.73 9.12
CA ALA A 261 9.07 -6.07 9.43
C ALA A 261 9.05 -6.35 10.94
N LEU A 262 10.07 -5.88 11.68
CA LEU A 262 10.15 -5.98 13.13
C LEU A 262 9.02 -5.19 13.80
N ILE A 263 8.76 -3.95 13.36
CA ILE A 263 7.65 -3.13 13.88
C ILE A 263 6.31 -3.84 13.70
N VAL A 264 6.05 -4.39 12.51
CA VAL A 264 4.81 -5.16 12.24
C VAL A 264 4.73 -6.40 13.14
N LYS A 265 5.84 -7.12 13.33
CA LYS A 265 5.89 -8.30 14.20
C LYS A 265 5.63 -7.94 15.67
N ILE A 266 6.18 -6.84 16.16
CA ILE A 266 5.93 -6.32 17.51
C ILE A 266 4.46 -5.95 17.67
N LYS A 267 3.88 -5.24 16.70
CA LYS A 267 2.45 -4.90 16.70
C LYS A 267 1.58 -6.15 16.88
N TYR A 268 1.81 -7.22 16.11
CA TYR A 268 1.00 -8.43 16.24
C TYR A 268 1.19 -9.13 17.59
N LYS A 269 2.36 -9.02 18.23
CA LYS A 269 2.57 -9.53 19.59
C LYS A 269 1.87 -8.71 20.67
N LEU A 270 1.68 -7.41 20.46
CA LEU A 270 1.03 -6.52 21.42
C LEU A 270 -0.50 -6.56 21.35
N ILE A 271 -1.06 -6.93 20.19
CA ILE A 271 -2.51 -6.97 19.94
C ILE A 271 -3.07 -8.40 20.11
N SER A 272 -2.23 -9.42 20.10
CA SER A 272 -2.58 -10.82 20.42
C SER A 272 -2.66 -11.07 21.91
#